data_AF-A0A662VZY9-F1
#
_entry.id   AF-A0A662VZY9-F1
#
_cell.length_a   1.000
_cell.length_b   1.000
_cell.length_c   1.000
_cell.angle_alpha   90.00
_cell.angle_beta   90.00
_cell.angle_gamma   90.00
#
_symmetry.space_group_name_H-M   'P 1'
#
loop_
_entity.id
_entity.type
_entity.pdbx_description
1 polymer ?
#
loop_
_entity_poly.entity_id
_entity_poly.type
_entity_poly.pdbx_seq_one_letter_code
_entity_poly.pdbx_strand_id
1 'polypeptide(L)' 'IVKYDLPSDKLTDEDIKALNSILSDPRFDSEFWKNEVNLQLELRKKSEQQALAKYGLDYVTDVYLPERLSELGVV' A
#
# COMPACT_ATOMS: atom_id res chain seq x y z
N ILE A 1 0.40 -5.09 2.81
CA ILE A 1 0.76 -5.35 4.23
C ILE A 1 -0.05 -6.50 4.80
N VAL A 2 -1.38 -6.37 4.90
CA VAL A 2 -2.24 -7.43 5.48
C VAL A 2 -2.37 -8.66 4.57
N LYS A 3 -2.70 -8.47 3.28
CA LYS A 3 -2.89 -9.59 2.31
C LYS A 3 -1.65 -10.48 2.15
N TYR A 4 -0.47 -9.88 2.20
CA TYR A 4 0.82 -10.55 1.93
C TYR A 4 1.70 -10.66 3.17
N ASP A 5 1.17 -10.49 4.39
CA ASP A 5 1.92 -10.55 5.67
C ASP A 5 3.34 -9.92 5.60
N LEU A 6 3.40 -8.70 5.08
CA LEU A 6 4.67 -8.05 4.80
C LEU A 6 5.32 -7.52 6.08
N PRO A 7 6.67 -7.60 6.20
CA PRO A 7 7.42 -6.83 7.17
C PRO A 7 6.98 -5.36 7.13
N SER A 8 6.62 -4.82 8.29
CA SER A 8 6.03 -3.49 8.37
C SER A 8 6.56 -2.71 9.57
N ASP A 9 6.79 -1.43 9.36
CA ASP A 9 7.14 -0.48 10.40
C ASP A 9 5.91 0.34 10.81
N LYS A 10 6.00 0.98 11.98
CA LYS A 10 4.98 1.93 12.41
C LYS A 10 5.06 3.20 11.58
N LEU A 11 3.91 3.84 11.35
CA LEU A 11 3.89 5.19 10.79
C LEU A 11 4.57 6.16 11.75
N THR A 12 5.36 7.07 11.20
CA THR A 12 5.88 8.24 11.90
C THR A 12 4.83 9.36 11.93
N ASP A 13 5.04 10.37 12.76
CA ASP A 13 4.17 11.55 12.79
C ASP A 13 4.16 12.31 11.46
N GLU A 14 5.27 12.28 10.72
CA GLU A 14 5.37 12.87 9.39
C GLU A 14 4.57 12.08 8.36
N ASP A 15 4.61 10.74 8.40
CA ASP A 15 3.77 9.89 7.55
C ASP A 15 2.28 10.18 7.81
N ILE A 16 1.87 10.31 9.08
CA ILE A 16 0.48 10.61 9.44
C ILE A 16 0.07 11.98 8.92
N LYS A 17 0.93 13.00 9.03
CA LYS A 17 0.65 14.34 8.48
C LYS A 17 0.52 14.30 6.96
N ALA A 18 1.37 13.55 6.27
CA ALA A 18 1.30 13.38 4.82
C ALA A 18 -0.01 12.70 4.40
N LEU A 19 -0.40 11.61 5.05
CA LEU A 19 -1.67 10.92 4.77
C LEU A 19 -2.89 11.82 4.99
N ASN A 20 -2.91 12.61 6.06
CA ASN A 20 -4.00 13.58 6.28
C ASN A 20 -4.02 14.69 5.21
N SER A 21 -2.86 15.08 4.68
CA SER A 21 -2.76 16.06 3.59
C SER A 21 -3.26 15.47 2.27
N ILE A 22 -3.06 14.17 2.04
CA ILE A 22 -3.60 13.46 0.88
C ILE A 22 -5.14 13.45 0.91
N LEU A 23 -5.76 13.28 2.09
CA LEU A 23 -7.22 13.27 2.22
C LEU A 23 -7.90 14.61 1.84
N SER A 24 -7.18 15.72 1.93
CA SER A 24 -7.68 17.05 1.55
C SER A 24 -7.26 17.48 0.15
N ASP A 25 -6.44 16.69 -0.54
CA ASP A 25 -5.93 17.01 -1.87
C ASP A 25 -6.90 16.53 -2.96
N PRO A 26 -7.38 17.42 -3.85
CA PRO A 26 -8.37 17.07 -4.87
C PRO A 26 -7.87 16.03 -5.89
N ARG A 27 -6.56 15.81 -6.00
CA ARG A 27 -5.98 14.76 -6.86
C ARG A 27 -6.30 13.34 -6.37
N PHE A 28 -6.65 13.21 -5.09
CA PHE A 28 -6.95 11.93 -4.43
C PHE A 28 -8.40 11.84 -3.96
N ASP A 29 -9.31 12.63 -4.55
CA ASP A 29 -10.70 12.77 -4.08
C ASP A 29 -11.60 11.55 -4.34
N SER A 30 -11.13 10.59 -5.14
CA SER A 30 -11.87 9.36 -5.43
C SER A 30 -12.11 8.53 -4.16
N GLU A 31 -13.23 7.81 -4.11
CA GLU A 31 -13.57 6.91 -3.01
C GLU A 31 -12.49 5.84 -2.76
N PHE A 32 -11.91 5.30 -3.83
CA PHE A 32 -10.80 4.34 -3.75
C PHE A 32 -9.63 4.89 -2.92
N TRP A 33 -9.08 6.06 -3.30
CA TRP A 33 -7.95 6.66 -2.60
C TRP A 33 -8.27 7.02 -1.16
N LYS A 34 -9.46 7.58 -0.88
CA LYS A 34 -9.88 7.88 0.48
C LYS A 34 -9.95 6.63 1.35
N ASN A 35 -10.48 5.53 0.82
CA ASN A 35 -10.58 4.26 1.56
C ASN A 35 -9.20 3.68 1.87
N GLU A 36 -8.29 3.64 0.90
CA GLU A 36 -6.93 3.12 1.11
C GLU A 36 -6.12 3.97 2.11
N VAL A 37 -6.22 5.30 2.03
CA VAL A 37 -5.52 6.21 2.95
C VAL A 37 -6.07 6.08 4.37
N ASN A 38 -7.40 6.01 4.53
CA ASN A 38 -8.02 5.80 5.84
C ASN A 38 -7.66 4.43 6.42
N LEU A 39 -7.63 3.38 5.59
CA LEU A 39 -7.18 2.05 6.01
C LEU A 39 -5.73 2.09 6.50
N GLN A 40 -4.85 2.81 5.82
CA GLN A 40 -3.45 2.94 6.26
C GLN A 40 -3.32 3.70 7.59
N LEU A 41 -4.11 4.75 7.78
CA LEU A 41 -4.20 5.50 9.05
C LEU A 41 -4.74 4.64 10.19
N GLU A 42 -5.70 3.75 9.92
CA GLU A 42 -6.24 2.79 10.90
C GLU A 42 -5.20 1.72 11.27
N LEU A 43 -4.54 1.14 10.27
CA LEU A 43 -3.51 0.10 10.46
C LEU A 43 -2.26 0.63 11.18
N ARG A 44 -1.96 1.93 11.04
CA ARG A 44 -0.76 2.61 11.56
C ARG A 44 0.56 1.90 11.20
N LYS A 45 0.59 1.29 10.01
CA LYS A 45 1.74 0.54 9.49
C LYS A 45 2.10 0.99 8.09
N LYS A 46 3.39 0.94 7.77
CA LYS A 46 3.93 1.05 6.41
C LYS A 46 4.85 -0.12 6.09
N SER A 47 5.03 -0.42 4.82
CA SER A 47 5.92 -1.48 4.36
C SER A 47 6.57 -1.01 3.06
N GLU A 48 7.86 -1.29 2.93
CA GLU A 48 8.64 -1.00 1.73
C GLU A 48 8.29 -2.00 0.63
N GLN A 49 8.37 -1.59 -0.64
CA GLN A 49 8.15 -2.52 -1.75
C GLN A 49 9.14 -3.69 -1.73
N GLN A 50 10.38 -3.43 -1.28
CA GLN A 50 11.41 -4.45 -1.09
C GLN A 50 11.02 -5.52 -0.06
N ALA A 51 10.03 -5.26 0.81
CA ALA A 51 9.56 -6.24 1.79
C ALA A 51 8.91 -7.47 1.12
N LEU A 52 8.48 -7.37 -0.15
CA LEU A 52 8.03 -8.50 -0.96
C LEU A 52 9.15 -9.52 -1.20
N ALA A 53 10.42 -9.09 -1.18
CA ALA A 53 11.57 -9.98 -1.31
C ALA A 53 11.71 -10.99 -0.16
N LYS A 54 10.95 -10.83 0.94
CA LYS A 54 10.80 -11.86 2.00
C LYS A 54 10.43 -13.22 1.42
N TYR A 55 9.67 -13.24 0.31
CA TYR A 55 9.18 -14.46 -0.34
C TYR A 55 10.06 -14.95 -1.49
N GLY A 56 11.18 -14.28 -1.78
CA GLY A 56 12.05 -14.55 -2.93
C GLY A 56 12.30 -13.30 -3.78
N LEU A 57 13.46 -13.20 -4.43
CA LEU A 57 13.82 -12.05 -5.27
C LEU A 57 12.95 -11.95 -6.54
N ASP A 58 12.43 -13.08 -7.00
CA ASP A 58 11.53 -13.28 -8.13
C ASP A 58 10.04 -13.13 -7.76
N TYR A 59 9.69 -13.09 -6.47
CA TYR A 59 8.29 -13.04 -6.02
C TYR A 59 7.50 -11.87 -6.61
N VAL A 60 8.15 -10.73 -6.81
CA VAL A 60 7.50 -9.54 -7.38
C VAL A 60 7.06 -9.81 -8.82
N THR A 61 7.92 -10.45 -9.63
CA THR A 61 7.65 -10.72 -11.05
C THR A 61 6.71 -11.89 -11.24
N ASP A 62 6.82 -12.90 -10.39
CA ASP A 62 6.18 -14.19 -10.63
C ASP A 62 4.80 -14.29 -9.97
N VAL A 63 4.57 -13.53 -8.89
CA VAL A 63 3.32 -13.61 -8.11
C VAL A 63 2.66 -12.24 -7.99
N TYR A 64 3.34 -11.27 -7.37
CA TYR A 64 2.68 -10.02 -6.98
C TYR A 64 2.18 -9.21 -8.18
N LEU A 65 3.02 -8.95 -9.18
CA LEU A 65 2.63 -8.16 -10.34
C LEU A 65 1.54 -8.84 -11.18
N PRO A 66 1.66 -10.13 -11.56
CA PRO A 66 0.59 -10.84 -12.29
C PRO A 66 -0.76 -10.80 -11.57
N GLU A 67 -0.79 -11.08 -10.26
CA GLU A 67 -2.03 -11.03 -9.48
C GLU A 67 -2.66 -9.63 -9.47
N ARG A 68 -1.85 -8.59 -9.19
CA ARG A 68 -2.36 -7.22 -9.06
C ARG A 68 -2.83 -6.66 -10.40
N LEU A 69 -2.14 -6.96 -11.49
CA LEU A 69 -2.56 -6.52 -12.83
C LEU A 69 -3.87 -7.20 -13.26
N SER A 70 -4.05 -8.47 -12.92
CA SER A 70 -5.30 -9.21 -13.16
C SER A 70 -6.46 -8.62 -12.35
N GLU A 71 -6.23 -8.28 -11.07
CA GLU A 71 -7.23 -7.60 -10.21
C GLU A 71 -7.65 -6.23 -10.77
N LEU A 72 -6.73 -5.52 -11.44
CA LEU A 72 -7.00 -4.24 -12.10
C LEU A 72 -7.61 -4.40 -13.51
N GLY A 73 -7.74 -5.63 -14.02
CA GLY A 73 -8.27 -5.92 -15.35
C GLY A 73 -7.38 -5.47 -16.50
N VAL A 74 -6.06 -5.37 -16.27
CA VAL A 74 -5.06 -4.92 -17.26
C VAL A 74 -4.58 -6.08 -18.13
N VAL A 75 -4.58 -7.31 -17.58
CA VAL A 75 -4.17 -8.56 -18.22
C VAL A 75 -5.20 -9.66 -18.00
#